data_AF-A0A971XZP1-F1
#
_entry.id   AF-A0A971XZP1-F1
#
_cell.length_a   1.000
_cell.length_b   1.000
_cell.length_c   1.000
_cell.angle_alpha   90.00
_cell.angle_beta   90.00
_cell.angle_gamma   90.00
#
_symmetry.space_group_name_H-M   'P 1'
#
loop_
_entity.id
_entity.type
_entity.pdbx_description
1 polymer ?
#
loop_
_entity_poly.entity_id
_entity_poly.type
_entity_poly.pdbx_seq_one_letter_code
_entity_poly.pdbx_strand_id
1 'polypeptide(L)'
;MARSNEIMKKAIGMDYNQFERGQLAFDYQAMMTEAGYSLEEVIAIQKETGVGNTPLYELKNITKLARMTAPKGKGARIFLKDEASNPSGSFKARRAALAVYHAAKHGYKGVVAATSGNYGAAVASQAAIRGLKSIIVQEAFDSRGVYQPEIEEKGRACEAYGAEVLQLSVGPELFYVFLRVLEDTGFFNASLYTPYAIAGVETLGWEIVQQLKDQYSVKPDMVVVTNAGGGNLTGTARGLRKAGSDAVVVGASVDLKGLHMASDQDFNRKSFTTGHTGFGVPFTTWPDRADVPRNAARPLRYLDRYVTITQGEAFYVTELLAQLEGLERGPAGNVSLAAAMSLARELDEDQVLVVQETEYTGAGKHVNAQLSFARKNGIEISVGNPADSVPGKSIILPEHPGLVQAVDLDMDDLRRSYLKRALETLKGAKPLPEDISFLAEDCRVTPEYIESFIKE
;
A
#
# COMPACT_ATOMS: atom_id res chain seq x y z
N MET A 1 13.48 17.42 -16.89
CA MET A 1 13.38 15.94 -16.82
C MET A 1 14.74 15.25 -16.78
N ALA A 2 15.71 15.50 -17.67
CA ALA A 2 17.03 14.85 -17.63
C ALA A 2 17.79 15.01 -16.29
N ARG A 3 17.73 16.20 -15.68
CA ARG A 3 18.33 16.51 -14.36
C ARG A 3 17.70 15.75 -13.17
N SER A 4 16.44 15.33 -13.29
CA SER A 4 15.72 14.56 -12.26
C SER A 4 16.34 13.17 -12.10
N ASN A 5 16.70 12.53 -13.20
CA ASN A 5 17.28 11.18 -13.18
C ASN A 5 18.65 11.14 -12.48
N GLU A 6 19.47 12.19 -12.60
CA GLU A 6 20.78 12.26 -11.93
C GLU A 6 20.66 12.40 -10.40
N ILE A 7 19.73 13.24 -9.93
CA ILE A 7 19.45 13.42 -8.49
C ILE A 7 18.98 12.09 -7.89
N MET A 8 18.09 11.40 -8.61
CA MET A 8 17.50 10.13 -8.17
C MET A 8 18.53 9.00 -8.17
N LYS A 9 19.40 8.94 -9.19
CA LYS A 9 20.53 8.00 -9.24
C LYS A 9 21.52 8.23 -8.09
N LYS A 10 21.86 9.49 -7.79
CA LYS A 10 22.74 9.83 -6.66
C LYS A 10 22.14 9.47 -5.30
N ALA A 11 20.82 9.60 -5.14
CA ALA A 11 20.13 9.30 -3.87
C ALA A 11 20.07 7.79 -3.55
N ILE A 12 20.03 6.92 -4.58
CA ILE A 12 19.88 5.47 -4.38
C ILE A 12 21.24 4.77 -4.24
N GLY A 13 22.32 5.34 -4.80
CA GLY A 13 23.67 4.80 -4.68
C GLY A 13 23.87 3.45 -5.37
N MET A 14 22.95 3.04 -6.25
CA MET A 14 22.95 1.76 -6.96
C MET A 14 22.99 1.99 -8.48
N ASP A 15 23.87 1.27 -9.18
CA ASP A 15 23.88 1.28 -10.65
C ASP A 15 22.86 0.27 -11.19
N TYR A 16 21.68 0.77 -11.56
CA TYR A 16 20.60 -0.05 -12.12
C TYR A 16 21.00 -0.81 -13.40
N ASN A 17 21.99 -0.31 -14.16
CA ASN A 17 22.38 -0.90 -15.43
C ASN A 17 22.86 -2.35 -15.29
N GLN A 18 23.43 -2.72 -14.13
CA GLN A 18 23.94 -4.08 -13.90
C GLN A 18 22.83 -5.14 -13.80
N PHE A 19 21.58 -4.73 -13.57
CA PHE A 19 20.41 -5.61 -13.51
C PHE A 19 19.59 -5.59 -14.80
N GLU A 20 19.90 -4.69 -15.74
CA GLU A 20 19.25 -4.68 -17.04
C GLU A 20 19.65 -5.92 -17.82
N ARG A 21 18.65 -6.54 -18.44
CA ARG A 21 18.76 -7.71 -19.30
C ARG A 21 17.90 -7.43 -20.54
N GLY A 22 18.29 -7.92 -21.70
CA GLY A 22 17.50 -7.71 -22.92
C GLY A 22 17.14 -6.25 -23.19
N GLN A 23 15.92 -6.02 -23.69
CA GLN A 23 15.40 -4.67 -24.00
C GLN A 23 14.37 -4.18 -22.98
N LEU A 24 13.68 -5.09 -22.28
CA LEU A 24 12.72 -4.83 -21.21
C LEU A 24 13.14 -5.49 -19.91
N ALA A 25 13.81 -6.63 -19.98
CA ALA A 25 14.07 -7.46 -18.83
C ALA A 25 14.90 -6.74 -17.76
N PHE A 26 14.53 -6.99 -16.51
CA PHE A 26 15.21 -6.43 -15.36
C PHE A 26 15.22 -7.45 -14.23
N ASP A 27 16.40 -7.73 -13.70
CA ASP A 27 16.57 -8.71 -12.62
C ASP A 27 16.22 -8.10 -11.25
N TYR A 28 14.92 -8.04 -10.96
CA TYR A 28 14.42 -7.56 -9.68
C TYR A 28 14.88 -8.43 -8.50
N GLN A 29 15.17 -9.72 -8.68
CA GLN A 29 15.64 -10.57 -7.59
C GLN A 29 17.09 -10.26 -7.23
N ALA A 30 17.95 -10.11 -8.23
CA ALA A 30 19.33 -9.67 -8.03
C ALA A 30 19.35 -8.28 -7.39
N MET A 31 18.55 -7.33 -7.88
CA MET A 31 18.45 -5.98 -7.31
C MET A 31 18.02 -6.00 -5.84
N MET A 32 17.02 -6.81 -5.49
CA MET A 32 16.58 -6.96 -4.11
C MET A 32 17.63 -7.61 -3.22
N THR A 33 18.44 -8.51 -3.76
CA THR A 33 19.53 -9.20 -3.03
C THR A 33 20.72 -8.27 -2.80
N GLU A 34 21.08 -7.46 -3.79
CA GLU A 34 22.22 -6.55 -3.73
C GLU A 34 21.96 -5.30 -2.88
N ALA A 35 20.69 -4.98 -2.61
CA ALA A 35 20.25 -3.87 -1.75
C ALA A 35 20.89 -3.83 -0.36
N GLY A 36 21.45 -4.96 0.10
CA GLY A 36 22.49 -4.96 1.13
C GLY A 36 22.01 -5.16 2.56
N TYR A 37 20.78 -5.63 2.79
CA TYR A 37 20.32 -6.05 4.12
C TYR A 37 19.65 -7.43 4.05
N SER A 38 20.22 -8.39 4.79
CA SER A 38 19.57 -9.66 5.10
C SER A 38 18.30 -9.44 5.93
N LEU A 39 17.42 -10.45 6.00
CA LEU A 39 16.19 -10.34 6.77
C LEU A 39 16.48 -10.09 8.26
N GLU A 40 17.53 -10.73 8.79
CA GLU A 40 18.00 -10.61 10.16
C GLU A 40 18.51 -9.19 10.44
N GLU A 41 19.26 -8.59 9.52
CA GLU A 41 19.69 -7.19 9.63
C GLU A 41 18.50 -6.22 9.57
N VAL A 42 17.54 -6.46 8.67
CA VAL A 42 16.32 -5.66 8.59
C VAL A 42 15.55 -5.69 9.92
N ILE A 43 15.38 -6.88 10.51
CA ILE A 43 14.72 -7.05 11.82
C ILE A 43 15.50 -6.31 12.91
N ALA A 44 16.84 -6.42 12.91
CA ALA A 44 17.69 -5.71 13.88
C ALA A 44 17.53 -4.18 13.76
N ILE A 45 17.59 -3.63 12.55
CA ILE A 45 17.42 -2.20 12.26
C ILE A 45 16.04 -1.71 12.71
N GLN A 46 14.98 -2.49 12.46
CA GLN A 46 13.62 -2.13 12.89
C GLN A 46 13.49 -2.16 14.41
N LYS A 47 14.10 -3.14 15.07
CA LYS A 47 14.09 -3.26 16.54
C LYS A 47 14.74 -2.07 17.24
N GLU A 48 15.78 -1.47 16.66
CA GLU A 48 16.42 -0.26 17.20
C GLU A 48 15.44 0.90 17.40
N THR A 49 14.40 0.98 16.57
CA THR A 49 13.44 2.09 16.56
C THR A 49 12.04 1.66 16.98
N GLY A 50 11.89 0.46 17.54
CA GLY A 50 10.60 -0.08 17.99
C GLY A 50 9.64 -0.44 16.85
N VAL A 51 10.15 -0.63 15.63
CA VAL A 51 9.38 -1.03 14.45
C VAL A 51 9.32 -2.55 14.35
N GLY A 52 8.21 -3.07 13.84
CA GLY A 52 8.02 -4.50 13.63
C GLY A 52 7.71 -5.28 14.90
N ASN A 53 7.69 -6.60 14.78
CA ASN A 53 7.18 -7.52 15.81
C ASN A 53 5.80 -7.07 16.36
N THR A 54 4.95 -6.56 15.48
CA THR A 54 3.63 -6.08 15.85
C THR A 54 2.72 -7.23 16.27
N PRO A 55 1.68 -6.99 17.06
CA PRO A 55 0.80 -8.06 17.49
C PRO A 55 0.00 -8.70 16.35
N LEU A 56 -0.33 -9.97 16.52
CA LEU A 56 -1.25 -10.72 15.68
C LEU A 56 -2.36 -11.28 16.56
N TYR A 57 -3.62 -11.02 16.20
CA TYR A 57 -4.78 -11.47 16.98
C TYR A 57 -5.84 -12.12 16.10
N GLU A 58 -6.58 -13.09 16.63
CA GLU A 58 -7.78 -13.61 15.99
C GLU A 58 -8.99 -12.71 16.31
N LEU A 59 -9.65 -12.17 15.27
CA LEU A 59 -10.85 -11.34 15.38
C LEU A 59 -12.09 -12.24 15.53
N LYS A 60 -12.31 -12.77 16.74
CA LYS A 60 -13.32 -13.79 17.01
C LYS A 60 -14.75 -13.32 16.75
N ASN A 61 -15.07 -12.07 17.07
CA ASN A 61 -16.41 -11.53 16.93
C ASN A 61 -16.73 -11.19 15.47
N ILE A 62 -15.78 -10.61 14.74
CA ILE A 62 -15.91 -10.39 13.30
C ILE A 62 -15.95 -11.73 12.54
N THR A 63 -15.14 -12.72 12.93
CA THR A 63 -15.19 -14.08 12.37
C THR A 63 -16.58 -14.69 12.57
N LYS A 64 -17.14 -14.59 13.77
CA LYS A 64 -18.50 -15.07 14.07
C LYS A 64 -19.55 -14.36 13.19
N LEU A 65 -19.42 -13.05 13.01
CA LEU A 65 -20.35 -12.28 12.18
C LEU A 65 -20.26 -12.68 10.69
N ALA A 66 -19.05 -12.85 10.16
CA ALA A 66 -18.84 -13.33 8.80
C ALA A 66 -19.49 -14.73 8.60
N ARG A 67 -19.24 -15.67 9.53
CA ARG A 67 -19.84 -17.01 9.54
C ARG A 67 -21.37 -17.01 9.54
N MET A 68 -22.00 -16.11 10.29
CA MET A 68 -23.47 -15.99 10.32
C MET A 68 -24.08 -15.67 8.95
N THR A 69 -23.29 -15.09 8.04
CA THR A 69 -23.72 -14.72 6.68
C THR A 69 -23.09 -15.62 5.60
N ALA A 70 -22.35 -16.65 6.01
CA ALA A 70 -21.69 -17.58 5.12
C ALA A 70 -22.58 -18.82 4.83
N PRO A 71 -22.34 -19.53 3.72
CA PRO A 71 -22.88 -20.87 3.53
C PRO A 71 -22.48 -21.82 4.67
N LYS A 72 -23.24 -22.91 4.86
CA LYS A 72 -22.93 -23.91 5.89
C LYS A 72 -21.52 -24.51 5.67
N GLY A 73 -20.71 -24.56 6.72
CA GLY A 73 -19.33 -25.07 6.67
C GLY A 73 -18.29 -24.05 6.19
N LYS A 74 -18.71 -22.80 5.95
CA LYS A 74 -17.84 -21.70 5.50
C LYS A 74 -17.72 -20.60 6.56
N GLY A 75 -16.74 -19.71 6.34
CA GLY A 75 -16.42 -18.61 7.24
C GLY A 75 -15.11 -18.88 7.97
N ALA A 76 -14.00 -18.71 7.26
CA ALA A 76 -12.66 -18.88 7.82
C ALA A 76 -12.39 -17.99 9.04
N ARG A 77 -11.40 -18.40 9.84
CA ARG A 77 -10.88 -17.61 10.97
C ARG A 77 -10.17 -16.38 10.43
N ILE A 78 -10.57 -15.20 10.90
CA ILE A 78 -9.96 -13.92 10.50
C ILE A 78 -8.94 -13.50 11.55
N PHE A 79 -7.69 -13.37 11.14
CA PHE A 79 -6.61 -12.83 11.96
C PHE A 79 -6.25 -11.43 11.50
N LEU A 80 -5.83 -10.59 12.43
CA LEU A 80 -5.38 -9.22 12.19
C LEU A 80 -3.94 -9.05 12.66
N LYS A 81 -3.08 -8.59 11.75
CA LYS A 81 -1.74 -8.10 12.05
C LYS A 81 -1.82 -6.60 12.35
N ASP A 82 -1.71 -6.23 13.63
CA ASP A 82 -2.00 -4.87 14.10
C ASP A 82 -0.82 -3.91 13.90
N GLU A 83 -0.72 -3.39 12.68
CA GLU A 83 0.34 -2.48 12.28
C GLU A 83 0.25 -1.07 12.88
N ALA A 84 -0.84 -0.74 13.59
CA ALA A 84 -0.96 0.50 14.36
C ALA A 84 -0.01 0.55 15.57
N SER A 85 0.52 -0.60 15.99
CA SER A 85 1.47 -0.69 17.11
C SER A 85 2.90 -0.21 16.77
N ASN A 86 3.18 0.11 15.50
CA ASN A 86 4.45 0.75 15.14
C ASN A 86 4.53 2.19 15.68
N PRO A 87 5.73 2.76 15.89
CA PRO A 87 5.91 4.10 16.48
C PRO A 87 5.18 5.24 15.77
N SER A 88 5.05 5.14 14.44
CA SER A 88 4.32 6.11 13.62
C SER A 88 2.84 5.75 13.43
N GLY A 89 2.36 4.72 14.11
CA GLY A 89 0.99 4.26 14.01
C GLY A 89 0.61 3.50 12.74
N SER A 90 1.54 3.04 11.91
CA SER A 90 1.18 2.22 10.73
C SER A 90 2.35 1.40 10.20
N PHE A 91 2.05 0.46 9.30
CA PHE A 91 3.06 -0.38 8.64
C PHE A 91 4.11 0.41 7.85
N LYS A 92 3.81 1.66 7.50
CA LYS A 92 4.74 2.54 6.77
C LYS A 92 6.05 2.75 7.53
N ALA A 93 6.05 2.60 8.85
CA ALA A 93 7.25 2.60 9.69
C ALA A 93 8.27 1.54 9.25
N ARG A 94 7.83 0.36 8.80
CA ARG A 94 8.70 -0.73 8.32
C ARG A 94 9.57 -0.31 7.15
N ARG A 95 8.96 0.39 6.19
CA ARG A 95 9.66 0.97 5.04
C ARG A 95 10.55 2.14 5.46
N ALA A 96 10.01 3.06 6.26
CA ALA A 96 10.70 4.26 6.68
C ALA A 96 11.94 3.97 7.54
N ALA A 97 11.90 2.95 8.39
CA ALA A 97 13.02 2.55 9.24
C ALA A 97 14.29 2.28 8.42
N LEU A 98 14.16 1.60 7.28
CA LEU A 98 15.28 1.25 6.42
C LEU A 98 15.74 2.44 5.58
N ALA A 99 14.81 3.24 5.07
CA ALA A 99 15.17 4.45 4.32
C ALA A 99 15.92 5.47 5.18
N VAL A 100 15.44 5.74 6.39
CA VAL A 100 16.07 6.68 7.32
C VAL A 100 17.37 6.11 7.90
N TYR A 101 17.42 4.81 8.21
CA TYR A 101 18.67 4.15 8.61
C TYR A 101 19.74 4.28 7.53
N HIS A 102 19.39 4.02 6.27
CA HIS A 102 20.31 4.16 5.14
C HIS A 102 20.80 5.61 5.01
N ALA A 103 19.91 6.60 5.14
CA ALA A 103 20.29 8.02 5.15
C ALA A 103 21.30 8.36 6.27
N ALA A 104 21.01 7.91 7.49
CA ALA A 104 21.89 8.13 8.64
C ALA A 104 23.27 7.46 8.45
N LYS A 105 23.28 6.21 7.98
CA LYS A 105 24.51 5.44 7.70
C LYS A 105 25.42 6.14 6.68
N HIS A 106 24.84 6.84 5.71
CA HIS A 106 25.58 7.58 4.67
C HIS A 106 25.86 9.06 5.04
N GLY A 107 25.56 9.46 6.28
CA GLY A 107 25.92 10.77 6.80
C GLY A 107 25.04 11.93 6.34
N TYR A 108 23.87 11.64 5.75
CA TYR A 108 22.89 12.68 5.40
C TYR A 108 22.42 13.42 6.66
N LYS A 109 22.21 14.74 6.53
CA LYS A 109 21.77 15.61 7.64
C LYS A 109 20.25 15.61 7.86
N GLY A 110 19.52 15.09 6.90
CA GLY A 110 18.06 15.01 6.96
C GLY A 110 17.49 14.21 5.79
N VAL A 111 16.17 14.05 5.84
CA VAL A 111 15.37 13.31 4.86
C VAL A 111 14.22 14.18 4.34
N VAL A 112 13.81 13.96 3.10
CA VAL A 112 12.62 14.58 2.50
C VAL A 112 11.70 13.49 1.97
N ALA A 113 10.41 13.62 2.19
CA ALA A 113 9.40 12.78 1.56
C ALA A 113 8.23 13.61 1.02
N ALA A 114 7.84 13.34 -0.21
CA ALA A 114 6.58 13.78 -0.80
C ALA A 114 5.48 12.74 -0.59
N THR A 115 4.47 13.05 0.21
CA THR A 115 3.31 12.18 0.49
C THR A 115 2.25 12.89 1.33
N SER A 116 0.97 12.66 1.05
CA SER A 116 -0.17 13.05 1.89
C SER A 116 -0.72 11.90 2.77
N GLY A 117 -0.04 10.75 2.75
CA GLY A 117 -0.43 9.54 3.49
C GLY A 117 0.42 9.29 4.75
N ASN A 118 0.19 8.15 5.41
CA ASN A 118 0.93 7.77 6.64
C ASN A 118 2.45 7.65 6.47
N TYR A 119 2.95 7.66 5.23
CA TYR A 119 4.39 7.56 4.98
C TYR A 119 5.14 8.81 5.47
N GLY A 120 4.51 9.99 5.45
CA GLY A 120 5.11 11.21 5.96
C GLY A 120 5.36 11.11 7.47
N ALA A 121 4.33 10.72 8.21
CA ALA A 121 4.42 10.47 9.65
C ALA A 121 5.44 9.36 9.98
N ALA A 122 5.53 8.32 9.16
CA ALA A 122 6.54 7.26 9.32
C ALA A 122 7.97 7.78 9.11
N VAL A 123 8.22 8.56 8.07
CA VAL A 123 9.54 9.16 7.81
C VAL A 123 9.91 10.13 8.93
N ALA A 124 8.99 11.01 9.33
CA ALA A 124 9.20 11.96 10.43
C ALA A 124 9.50 11.25 11.76
N SER A 125 8.69 10.25 12.13
CA SER A 125 8.90 9.43 13.33
C SER A 125 10.29 8.77 13.35
N GLN A 126 10.68 8.11 12.25
CA GLN A 126 11.97 7.42 12.18
C GLN A 126 13.15 8.39 12.12
N ALA A 127 12.99 9.54 11.45
CA ALA A 127 13.99 10.61 11.42
C ALA A 127 14.23 11.18 12.81
N ALA A 128 13.18 11.46 13.57
CA ALA A 128 13.25 11.95 14.94
C ALA A 128 14.03 10.99 15.85
N ILE A 129 13.72 9.68 15.81
CA ILE A 129 14.42 8.66 16.62
C ILE A 129 15.92 8.60 16.27
N ARG A 130 16.28 8.79 14.99
CA ARG A 130 17.67 8.73 14.50
C ARG A 130 18.38 10.08 14.50
N GLY A 131 17.76 11.15 15.02
CA GLY A 131 18.36 12.48 15.11
C GLY A 131 18.59 13.17 13.76
N LEU A 132 17.80 12.83 12.74
CA LEU A 132 17.83 13.47 11.43
C LEU A 132 16.76 14.54 11.32
N LYS A 133 17.04 15.64 10.59
CA LYS A 133 16.01 16.59 10.19
C LYS A 133 15.06 15.94 9.18
N SER A 134 13.79 16.35 9.16
CA SER A 134 12.83 15.84 8.18
C SER A 134 11.94 16.94 7.62
N ILE A 135 11.73 16.91 6.30
CA ILE A 135 10.78 17.78 5.60
C ILE A 135 9.76 16.90 4.88
N ILE A 136 8.48 17.13 5.12
CA ILE A 136 7.37 16.42 4.46
C ILE A 136 6.65 17.38 3.52
N VAL A 137 6.59 17.04 2.24
CA VAL A 137 5.86 17.81 1.21
C VAL A 137 4.55 17.09 0.92
N GLN A 138 3.41 17.75 1.07
CA GLN A 138 2.10 17.12 0.93
C GLN A 138 1.08 17.98 0.18
N GLU A 139 0.26 17.35 -0.64
CA GLU A 139 -1.00 17.92 -1.13
C GLU A 139 -2.03 17.83 0.00
N ALA A 140 -2.50 18.96 0.51
CA ALA A 140 -3.37 19.01 1.68
C ALA A 140 -4.79 19.51 1.39
N PHE A 141 -4.95 20.35 0.36
CA PHE A 141 -6.20 21.04 0.04
C PHE A 141 -6.44 21.15 -1.47
N ASP A 142 -7.67 21.48 -1.87
CA ASP A 142 -8.03 21.84 -3.25
C ASP A 142 -7.89 23.35 -3.52
N SER A 143 -8.15 23.80 -4.75
CA SER A 143 -8.08 25.21 -5.14
C SER A 143 -9.03 26.14 -4.37
N ARG A 144 -10.01 25.59 -3.65
CA ARG A 144 -10.94 26.33 -2.77
C ARG A 144 -10.38 26.48 -1.35
N GLY A 145 -9.21 25.91 -1.05
CA GLY A 145 -8.60 25.88 0.28
C GLY A 145 -9.25 24.86 1.21
N VAL A 146 -10.01 23.89 0.68
CA VAL A 146 -10.68 22.89 1.50
C VAL A 146 -9.73 21.73 1.78
N TYR A 147 -9.40 21.55 3.07
CA TYR A 147 -8.52 20.47 3.55
C TYR A 147 -9.26 19.14 3.68
N GLN A 148 -8.59 18.04 3.35
CA GLN A 148 -9.04 16.71 3.76
C GLN A 148 -8.69 16.50 5.23
N PRO A 149 -9.65 16.13 6.09
CA PRO A 149 -9.41 16.00 7.53
C PRO A 149 -8.28 15.01 7.86
N GLU A 150 -8.20 13.92 7.09
CA GLU A 150 -7.19 12.89 7.32
C GLU A 150 -5.77 13.40 6.99
N ILE A 151 -5.63 14.22 5.94
CA ILE A 151 -4.32 14.77 5.55
C ILE A 151 -3.87 15.81 6.58
N GLU A 152 -4.81 16.60 7.09
CA GLU A 152 -4.52 17.57 8.15
C GLU A 152 -4.02 16.87 9.43
N GLU A 153 -4.69 15.81 9.88
CA GLU A 153 -4.26 15.00 11.02
C GLU A 153 -2.86 14.39 10.81
N LYS A 154 -2.58 13.88 9.61
CA LYS A 154 -1.26 13.32 9.24
C LYS A 154 -0.17 14.39 9.23
N GLY A 155 -0.49 15.59 8.75
CA GLY A 155 0.42 16.75 8.80
C GLY A 155 0.78 17.10 10.23
N ARG A 156 -0.22 17.21 11.12
CA ARG A 156 0.00 17.48 12.55
C ARG A 156 0.83 16.40 13.23
N ALA A 157 0.64 15.12 12.87
CA ALA A 157 1.49 14.05 13.36
C ALA A 157 2.96 14.24 12.92
N CYS A 158 3.21 14.66 11.68
CA CYS A 158 4.56 14.97 11.22
C CYS A 158 5.18 16.14 12.00
N GLU A 159 4.43 17.21 12.22
CA GLU A 159 4.86 18.38 13.01
C GLU A 159 5.17 17.99 14.46
N ALA A 160 4.36 17.11 15.07
CA ALA A 160 4.58 16.61 16.42
C ALA A 160 5.89 15.79 16.55
N TYR A 161 6.34 15.14 15.47
CA TYR A 161 7.65 14.49 15.41
C TYR A 161 8.80 15.46 15.08
N GLY A 162 8.52 16.76 14.93
CA GLY A 162 9.52 17.79 14.63
C GLY A 162 9.86 17.94 13.16
N ALA A 163 9.03 17.42 12.25
CA ALA A 163 9.19 17.66 10.83
C ALA A 163 8.71 19.05 10.42
N GLU A 164 9.38 19.66 9.45
CA GLU A 164 8.82 20.78 8.70
C GLU A 164 7.83 20.22 7.67
N VAL A 165 6.61 20.78 7.62
CA VAL A 165 5.55 20.31 6.72
C VAL A 165 5.22 21.39 5.69
N LEU A 166 5.49 21.10 4.42
CA LEU A 166 5.15 21.96 3.30
C LEU A 166 3.82 21.50 2.71
N GLN A 167 2.78 22.30 2.94
CA GLN A 167 1.43 22.02 2.48
C GLN A 167 1.13 22.78 1.18
N LEU A 168 0.72 22.04 0.17
CA LEU A 168 0.40 22.56 -1.16
C LEU A 168 -1.03 22.18 -1.54
N SER A 169 -1.60 22.90 -2.51
CA SER A 169 -2.81 22.43 -3.19
C SER A 169 -2.49 21.19 -4.02
N VAL A 170 -3.48 20.32 -4.23
CA VAL A 170 -3.39 19.24 -5.21
C VAL A 170 -2.99 19.78 -6.58
N GLY A 171 -1.98 19.18 -7.20
CA GLY A 171 -1.50 19.65 -8.49
C GLY A 171 -0.03 19.33 -8.81
N PRO A 172 0.42 19.70 -10.02
CA PRO A 172 1.76 19.36 -10.52
C PRO A 172 2.90 20.05 -9.75
N GLU A 173 2.58 21.10 -8.99
CA GLU A 173 3.55 21.90 -8.23
C GLU A 173 4.28 21.10 -7.16
N LEU A 174 3.64 20.07 -6.58
CA LEU A 174 4.26 19.24 -5.55
C LEU A 174 5.59 18.65 -6.01
N PHE A 175 5.65 18.13 -7.24
CA PHE A 175 6.88 17.53 -7.75
C PHE A 175 7.99 18.56 -7.94
N TYR A 176 7.63 19.76 -8.42
CA TYR A 176 8.58 20.86 -8.57
C TYR A 176 9.13 21.30 -7.21
N VAL A 177 8.26 21.58 -6.24
CA VAL A 177 8.65 21.99 -4.88
C VAL A 177 9.50 20.92 -4.21
N PHE A 178 9.11 19.65 -4.33
CA PHE A 178 9.86 18.53 -3.77
C PHE A 178 11.29 18.44 -4.32
N LEU A 179 11.48 18.57 -5.64
CA LEU A 179 12.81 18.57 -6.24
C LEU A 179 13.64 19.78 -5.79
N ARG A 180 13.03 20.96 -5.68
CA ARG A 180 13.70 22.17 -5.16
C ARG A 180 14.17 21.99 -3.72
N VAL A 181 13.33 21.42 -2.85
CA VAL A 181 13.69 21.13 -1.46
C VAL A 181 14.86 20.16 -1.39
N LEU A 182 14.86 19.09 -2.19
CA LEU A 182 15.99 18.14 -2.25
C LEU A 182 17.29 18.83 -2.70
N GLU A 183 17.23 19.69 -3.72
CA GLU A 183 18.39 20.43 -4.24
C GLU A 183 18.92 21.43 -3.22
N ASP A 184 18.05 22.22 -2.61
CA ASP A 184 18.43 23.31 -1.70
C ASP A 184 18.93 22.79 -0.33
N THR A 185 18.44 21.64 0.12
CA THR A 185 18.80 21.06 1.43
C THR A 185 19.89 19.99 1.36
N GLY A 186 20.05 19.31 0.21
CA GLY A 186 20.91 18.13 0.09
C GLY A 186 20.46 16.93 0.93
N PHE A 187 19.22 16.94 1.41
CA PHE A 187 18.66 15.85 2.20
C PHE A 187 18.38 14.60 1.35
N PHE A 188 18.30 13.46 2.02
CA PHE A 188 18.05 12.18 1.38
C PHE A 188 16.59 12.06 0.92
N ASN A 189 16.38 11.55 -0.29
CA ASN A 189 15.04 11.29 -0.81
C ASN A 189 14.48 9.97 -0.22
N ALA A 190 13.57 10.08 0.74
CA ALA A 190 12.93 8.93 1.37
C ALA A 190 11.68 8.44 0.60
N SER A 191 11.15 9.17 -0.39
CA SER A 191 9.92 8.80 -1.11
C SER A 191 10.04 7.59 -2.02
N LEU A 192 11.25 7.11 -2.27
CA LEU A 192 11.55 6.13 -3.30
C LEU A 192 11.21 4.71 -2.87
N TYR A 193 10.56 3.94 -3.76
CA TYR A 193 10.36 2.49 -3.57
C TYR A 193 11.64 1.75 -3.93
N THR A 194 12.69 2.01 -3.16
CA THR A 194 13.98 1.35 -3.32
C THR A 194 13.93 -0.09 -2.81
N PRO A 195 14.90 -0.91 -3.24
CA PRO A 195 15.00 -2.30 -2.79
C PRO A 195 15.04 -2.47 -1.26
N TYR A 196 15.89 -1.71 -0.55
CA TYR A 196 15.96 -1.77 0.91
C TYR A 196 14.67 -1.28 1.61
N ALA A 197 13.94 -0.36 0.98
CA ALA A 197 12.67 0.12 1.51
C ALA A 197 11.59 -0.97 1.42
N ILE A 198 11.56 -1.73 0.32
CA ILE A 198 10.69 -2.91 0.18
C ILE A 198 11.14 -4.03 1.11
N ALA A 199 12.45 -4.26 1.27
CA ALA A 199 13.00 -5.23 2.21
C ALA A 199 12.50 -4.99 3.65
N GLY A 200 12.37 -3.73 4.06
CA GLY A 200 11.75 -3.37 5.34
C GLY A 200 10.34 -3.94 5.51
N VAL A 201 9.52 -3.98 4.46
CA VAL A 201 8.16 -4.53 4.52
C VAL A 201 8.17 -6.07 4.54
N GLU A 202 9.23 -6.73 4.09
CA GLU A 202 9.30 -8.21 4.08
C GLU A 202 9.21 -8.84 5.47
N THR A 203 9.65 -8.13 6.51
CA THR A 203 9.53 -8.61 7.89
C THR A 203 8.08 -8.84 8.30
N LEU A 204 7.14 -8.10 7.72
CA LEU A 204 5.71 -8.23 7.99
C LEU A 204 5.15 -9.59 7.56
N GLY A 205 5.41 -9.99 6.32
CA GLY A 205 4.98 -11.30 5.81
C GLY A 205 5.66 -12.45 6.55
N TRP A 206 6.94 -12.29 6.88
CA TRP A 206 7.67 -13.28 7.66
C TRP A 206 7.10 -13.43 9.08
N GLU A 207 6.84 -12.33 9.77
CA GLU A 207 6.24 -12.30 11.10
C GLU A 207 4.85 -12.95 11.13
N ILE A 208 4.01 -12.73 10.12
CA ILE A 208 2.68 -13.37 10.04
C ILE A 208 2.81 -14.89 10.15
N VAL A 209 3.72 -15.49 9.38
CA VAL A 209 3.91 -16.95 9.37
C VAL A 209 4.49 -17.45 10.69
N GLN A 210 5.52 -16.78 11.22
CA GLN A 210 6.13 -17.19 12.48
C GLN A 210 5.13 -17.07 13.63
N GLN A 211 4.39 -15.97 13.74
CA GLN A 211 3.44 -15.77 14.83
C GLN A 211 2.24 -16.73 14.75
N LEU A 212 1.70 -17.00 13.55
CA LEU A 212 0.65 -18.02 13.40
C LEU A 212 1.14 -19.40 13.84
N LYS A 213 2.36 -19.77 13.44
CA LYS A 213 2.96 -21.04 13.84
C LYS A 213 3.19 -21.11 15.35
N ASP A 214 3.86 -20.10 15.91
CA ASP A 214 4.35 -20.13 17.29
C ASP A 214 3.23 -19.88 18.32
N GLN A 215 2.23 -19.06 17.99
CA GLN A 215 1.16 -18.67 18.92
C GLN A 215 -0.12 -19.49 18.74
N TYR A 216 -0.37 -20.00 17.52
CA TYR A 216 -1.63 -20.63 17.17
C TYR A 216 -1.49 -22.02 16.54
N SER A 217 -0.26 -22.48 16.24
CA SER A 217 0.01 -23.76 15.59
C SER A 217 -0.76 -23.96 14.27
N VAL A 218 -0.95 -22.88 13.51
CA VAL A 218 -1.59 -22.88 12.19
C VAL A 218 -0.72 -22.17 11.15
N LYS A 219 -1.06 -22.32 9.88
CA LYS A 219 -0.45 -21.59 8.75
C LYS A 219 -1.51 -20.69 8.09
N PRO A 220 -1.13 -19.61 7.40
CA PRO A 220 -2.09 -18.82 6.65
C PRO A 220 -2.49 -19.55 5.36
N ASP A 221 -3.79 -19.58 5.05
CA ASP A 221 -4.31 -20.03 3.76
C ASP A 221 -4.47 -18.85 2.79
N MET A 222 -4.84 -17.69 3.31
CA MET A 222 -5.01 -16.46 2.56
C MET A 222 -4.47 -15.27 3.34
N VAL A 223 -3.82 -14.34 2.64
CA VAL A 223 -3.39 -13.05 3.21
C VAL A 223 -3.94 -11.92 2.35
N VAL A 224 -4.78 -11.08 2.95
CA VAL A 224 -5.41 -9.93 2.30
C VAL A 224 -4.62 -8.67 2.63
N VAL A 225 -4.19 -7.97 1.59
CA VAL A 225 -3.28 -6.83 1.67
C VAL A 225 -3.87 -5.64 0.94
N THR A 226 -3.97 -4.51 1.62
CA THR A 226 -4.39 -3.27 0.96
C THR A 226 -3.36 -2.85 -0.07
N ASN A 227 -3.81 -2.76 -1.32
CA ASN A 227 -3.00 -2.41 -2.47
C ASN A 227 -3.22 -0.93 -2.86
N ALA A 228 -2.13 -0.21 -3.04
CA ALA A 228 -2.11 1.17 -3.54
C ALA A 228 -0.85 1.36 -4.40
N GLY A 229 0.26 1.77 -3.78
CA GLY A 229 1.55 1.88 -4.47
C GLY A 229 2.28 0.55 -4.70
N GLY A 230 1.65 -0.59 -4.43
CA GLY A 230 2.24 -1.93 -4.62
C GLY A 230 3.30 -2.36 -3.59
N GLY A 231 3.96 -1.44 -2.90
CA GLY A 231 5.08 -1.77 -2.01
C GLY A 231 4.68 -2.64 -0.80
N ASN A 232 3.49 -2.40 -0.25
CA ASN A 232 2.94 -3.19 0.86
C ASN A 232 2.74 -4.67 0.46
N LEU A 233 2.05 -4.87 -0.67
CA LEU A 233 1.77 -6.17 -1.24
C LEU A 233 3.04 -6.91 -1.62
N THR A 234 3.95 -6.22 -2.32
CA THR A 234 5.23 -6.79 -2.76
C THR A 234 6.06 -7.26 -1.57
N GLY A 235 6.25 -6.39 -0.57
CA GLY A 235 7.04 -6.74 0.62
C GLY A 235 6.40 -7.87 1.41
N THR A 236 5.09 -7.78 1.70
CA THR A 236 4.37 -8.83 2.44
C THR A 236 4.48 -10.18 1.74
N ALA A 237 4.22 -10.26 0.44
CA ALA A 237 4.28 -11.51 -0.31
C ALA A 237 5.69 -12.11 -0.35
N ARG A 238 6.73 -11.26 -0.49
CA ARG A 238 8.12 -11.71 -0.42
C ARG A 238 8.49 -12.23 0.97
N GLY A 239 8.00 -11.58 2.02
CA GLY A 239 8.12 -12.04 3.41
C GLY A 239 7.48 -13.41 3.64
N LEU A 240 6.26 -13.62 3.14
CA LEU A 240 5.56 -14.90 3.18
C LEU A 240 6.38 -16.01 2.51
N ARG A 241 6.91 -15.75 1.30
CA ARG A 241 7.75 -16.71 0.56
C ARG A 241 9.05 -17.03 1.31
N LYS A 242 9.71 -16.03 1.91
CA LYS A 242 10.91 -16.23 2.74
C LYS A 242 10.64 -17.10 3.96
N ALA A 243 9.43 -17.05 4.50
CA ALA A 243 8.98 -17.92 5.59
C ALA A 243 8.47 -19.29 5.12
N GLY A 244 8.51 -19.59 3.81
CA GLY A 244 8.06 -20.86 3.24
C GLY A 244 6.55 -21.01 3.09
N SER A 245 5.80 -19.90 3.10
CA SER A 245 4.34 -19.91 2.97
C SER A 245 3.88 -19.94 1.52
N ASP A 246 2.83 -20.74 1.26
CA ASP A 246 2.11 -20.88 0.00
C ASP A 246 0.75 -20.16 -0.01
N ALA A 247 0.45 -19.36 1.01
CA ALA A 247 -0.79 -18.62 1.15
C ALA A 247 -1.16 -17.79 -0.09
N VAL A 248 -2.45 -17.79 -0.42
CA VAL A 248 -3.01 -16.96 -1.50
C VAL A 248 -2.91 -15.49 -1.10
N VAL A 249 -2.26 -14.67 -1.92
CA VAL A 249 -2.10 -13.23 -1.68
C VAL A 249 -3.18 -12.46 -2.44
N VAL A 250 -4.08 -11.82 -1.69
CA VAL A 250 -5.17 -11.01 -2.25
C VAL A 250 -4.88 -9.53 -2.07
N GLY A 251 -4.83 -8.78 -3.17
CA GLY A 251 -4.82 -7.32 -3.14
C GLY A 251 -6.23 -6.78 -2.93
N ALA A 252 -6.39 -5.77 -2.08
CA ALA A 252 -7.67 -5.09 -1.86
C ALA A 252 -7.54 -3.58 -2.10
N SER A 253 -8.51 -2.98 -2.79
CA SER A 253 -8.60 -1.53 -2.93
C SER A 253 -10.03 -1.04 -2.81
N VAL A 254 -10.21 0.20 -2.42
CA VAL A 254 -11.51 0.87 -2.53
C VAL A 254 -11.73 1.33 -3.96
N ASP A 255 -12.91 1.04 -4.49
CA ASP A 255 -13.30 1.48 -5.81
C ASP A 255 -13.58 2.98 -5.83
N LEU A 256 -12.73 3.70 -6.57
CA LEU A 256 -12.90 5.11 -6.90
C LEU A 256 -12.94 5.33 -8.42
N LYS A 257 -13.44 4.34 -9.19
CA LYS A 257 -13.57 4.44 -10.64
C LYS A 257 -14.28 5.74 -11.04
N GLY A 258 -13.66 6.45 -11.97
CA GLY A 258 -14.16 7.75 -12.46
C GLY A 258 -13.63 8.96 -11.72
N LEU A 259 -12.92 8.80 -10.60
CA LEU A 259 -12.23 9.90 -9.91
C LEU A 259 -10.75 9.96 -10.31
N HIS A 260 -10.26 11.16 -10.64
CA HIS A 260 -8.86 11.37 -10.95
C HIS A 260 -8.08 11.95 -9.77
N MET A 261 -7.03 11.28 -9.31
CA MET A 261 -6.38 11.63 -8.02
C MET A 261 -5.65 12.97 -8.00
N ALA A 262 -5.10 13.40 -9.14
CA ALA A 262 -4.49 14.71 -9.29
C ALA A 262 -5.47 15.75 -9.85
N SER A 263 -6.78 15.42 -9.93
CA SER A 263 -7.80 16.40 -10.31
C SER A 263 -8.19 17.21 -9.10
N ASP A 264 -8.07 18.53 -9.23
CA ASP A 264 -8.55 19.49 -8.24
C ASP A 264 -10.02 19.29 -7.87
N GLN A 265 -10.84 18.95 -8.87
CA GLN A 265 -12.27 18.72 -8.70
C GLN A 265 -12.59 17.43 -7.89
N ASP A 266 -11.81 16.37 -8.13
CA ASP A 266 -12.09 15.05 -7.55
C ASP A 266 -11.32 14.81 -6.26
N PHE A 267 -10.31 15.63 -5.95
CA PHE A 267 -9.46 15.48 -4.78
C PHE A 267 -10.26 15.33 -3.49
N ASN A 268 -11.27 16.17 -3.29
CA ASN A 268 -12.13 16.17 -2.10
C ASN A 268 -13.40 15.33 -2.24
N ARG A 269 -13.52 14.54 -3.31
CA ARG A 269 -14.63 13.58 -3.52
C ARG A 269 -14.30 12.16 -3.08
N LYS A 270 -13.05 11.90 -2.70
CA LYS A 270 -12.66 10.70 -1.94
C LYS A 270 -12.72 11.01 -0.45
N SER A 271 -13.09 10.01 0.33
CA SER A 271 -13.28 10.18 1.78
C SER A 271 -12.13 9.62 2.61
N PHE A 272 -11.05 9.17 1.97
CA PHE A 272 -9.75 8.87 2.58
C PHE A 272 -8.68 8.69 1.49
N THR A 273 -7.42 8.72 1.89
CA THR A 273 -6.29 9.11 1.02
C THR A 273 -5.45 7.94 0.47
N THR A 274 -5.68 6.71 0.93
CA THR A 274 -4.84 5.55 0.57
C THR A 274 -5.71 4.30 0.36
N GLY A 275 -5.16 3.30 -0.34
CA GLY A 275 -5.80 1.99 -0.48
C GLY A 275 -6.90 1.93 -1.52
N HIS A 276 -6.84 2.75 -2.56
CA HIS A 276 -7.90 2.87 -3.57
C HIS A 276 -7.39 2.67 -5.00
N THR A 277 -8.31 2.37 -5.92
CA THR A 277 -8.00 1.99 -7.32
C THR A 277 -7.23 3.06 -8.09
N GLY A 278 -7.43 4.35 -7.78
CA GLY A 278 -6.67 5.47 -8.37
C GLY A 278 -5.14 5.40 -8.16
N PHE A 279 -4.66 4.67 -7.15
CA PHE A 279 -3.25 4.30 -7.03
C PHE A 279 -3.03 2.83 -7.38
N GLY A 280 -3.84 1.93 -6.82
CA GLY A 280 -3.73 0.48 -6.91
C GLY A 280 -3.61 -0.04 -8.34
N VAL A 281 -4.56 0.30 -9.21
CA VAL A 281 -4.57 -0.21 -10.59
C VAL A 281 -3.38 0.31 -11.39
N PRO A 282 -3.13 1.63 -11.50
CA PRO A 282 -2.03 2.06 -12.36
C PRO A 282 -0.63 1.70 -11.82
N PHE A 283 -0.44 1.42 -10.51
CA PHE A 283 0.86 0.92 -10.00
C PHE A 283 0.98 -0.59 -10.18
N THR A 284 -0.14 -1.29 -10.36
CA THR A 284 -0.16 -2.70 -10.70
C THR A 284 0.09 -2.93 -12.18
N THR A 285 -0.46 -2.08 -13.05
CA THR A 285 -0.29 -2.20 -14.51
C THR A 285 0.95 -1.48 -15.04
N TRP A 286 1.51 -0.52 -14.33
CA TRP A 286 2.78 0.10 -14.71
C TRP A 286 3.53 0.69 -13.50
N PRO A 287 4.23 -0.16 -12.73
CA PRO A 287 4.93 0.25 -11.51
C PRO A 287 6.09 1.23 -11.77
N ASP A 288 6.74 1.17 -12.93
CA ASP A 288 7.83 2.07 -13.35
C ASP A 288 7.30 3.43 -13.85
N ARG A 289 6.26 3.92 -13.19
CA ARG A 289 5.71 5.27 -13.33
C ARG A 289 6.44 6.22 -12.38
N ALA A 290 6.31 7.52 -12.67
CA ALA A 290 6.91 8.67 -11.98
C ALA A 290 7.41 8.38 -10.55
N ASP A 291 8.70 8.66 -10.34
CA ASP A 291 9.45 8.75 -9.07
C ASP A 291 10.47 7.63 -8.80
N VAL A 292 10.59 6.58 -9.61
CA VAL A 292 11.80 5.72 -9.57
C VAL A 292 12.00 5.09 -10.95
N PRO A 293 13.21 5.11 -11.55
CA PRO A 293 13.43 4.53 -12.88
C PRO A 293 13.10 3.04 -12.94
N ARG A 294 13.30 2.32 -11.83
CA ARG A 294 12.98 0.91 -11.63
C ARG A 294 12.38 0.74 -10.23
N ASN A 295 11.08 0.56 -10.17
CA ASN A 295 10.33 0.50 -8.92
C ASN A 295 10.39 -0.92 -8.34
N ALA A 296 10.92 -1.08 -7.13
CA ALA A 296 11.01 -2.39 -6.49
C ALA A 296 9.64 -2.96 -6.07
N ALA A 297 8.58 -2.13 -6.03
CA ALA A 297 7.21 -2.58 -5.83
C ALA A 297 6.64 -3.16 -7.14
N ARG A 298 6.55 -4.49 -7.22
CA ARG A 298 6.04 -5.24 -8.38
C ARG A 298 4.80 -6.04 -7.99
N PRO A 299 3.66 -5.41 -7.68
CA PRO A 299 2.53 -6.12 -7.08
C PRO A 299 1.97 -7.24 -7.97
N LEU A 300 1.91 -7.06 -9.29
CA LEU A 300 1.37 -8.06 -10.23
C LEU A 300 2.14 -9.39 -10.21
N ARG A 301 3.45 -9.35 -9.91
CA ARG A 301 4.33 -10.51 -9.79
C ARG A 301 3.99 -11.42 -8.60
N TYR A 302 3.30 -10.87 -7.61
CA TYR A 302 3.04 -11.54 -6.33
C TYR A 302 1.56 -11.71 -6.01
N LEU A 303 0.67 -11.03 -6.73
CA LEU A 303 -0.76 -11.03 -6.48
C LEU A 303 -1.41 -12.28 -7.11
N ASP A 304 -2.25 -12.97 -6.34
CA ASP A 304 -3.05 -14.11 -6.81
C ASP A 304 -4.45 -13.66 -7.26
N ARG A 305 -5.05 -12.72 -6.52
CA ARG A 305 -6.39 -12.18 -6.75
C ARG A 305 -6.43 -10.70 -6.37
N TYR A 306 -7.17 -9.88 -7.11
CA TYR A 306 -7.32 -8.46 -6.80
C TYR A 306 -8.82 -8.16 -6.68
N VAL A 307 -9.25 -7.72 -5.50
CA VAL A 307 -10.63 -7.31 -5.25
C VAL A 307 -10.76 -5.83 -4.95
N THR A 308 -11.95 -5.30 -5.20
CA THR A 308 -12.39 -3.99 -4.75
C THR A 308 -13.55 -4.08 -3.77
N ILE A 309 -13.65 -3.05 -2.93
CA ILE A 309 -14.78 -2.78 -2.04
C ILE A 309 -15.20 -1.31 -2.17
N THR A 310 -16.39 -0.96 -1.74
CA THR A 310 -16.86 0.43 -1.72
C THR A 310 -16.37 1.19 -0.49
N GLN A 311 -16.44 2.52 -0.54
CA GLN A 311 -16.16 3.36 0.63
C GLN A 311 -17.11 3.02 1.80
N GLY A 312 -18.38 2.74 1.52
CA GLY A 312 -19.38 2.44 2.54
C GLY A 312 -19.06 1.17 3.32
N GLU A 313 -18.59 0.13 2.63
CA GLU A 313 -18.13 -1.12 3.26
C GLU A 313 -16.88 -0.91 4.12
N ALA A 314 -15.90 -0.12 3.65
CA ALA A 314 -14.72 0.21 4.45
C ALA A 314 -15.09 0.94 5.74
N PHE A 315 -16.00 1.92 5.68
CA PHE A 315 -16.47 2.65 6.85
C PHE A 315 -17.22 1.76 7.83
N TYR A 316 -18.13 0.94 7.31
CA TYR A 316 -18.92 0.00 8.12
C TYR A 316 -18.03 -1.00 8.85
N VAL A 317 -17.10 -1.63 8.15
CA VAL A 317 -16.20 -2.62 8.78
C VAL A 317 -15.22 -1.96 9.74
N THR A 318 -14.82 -0.72 9.50
CA THR A 318 -14.02 0.07 10.46
C THR A 318 -14.76 0.29 11.77
N GLU A 319 -16.05 0.63 11.70
CA GLU A 319 -16.88 0.79 12.89
C GLU A 319 -17.11 -0.56 13.59
N LEU A 320 -17.32 -1.65 12.84
CA LEU A 320 -17.42 -2.99 13.41
C LEU A 320 -16.16 -3.40 14.18
N LEU A 321 -14.97 -3.08 13.67
CA LEU A 321 -13.71 -3.36 14.37
C LEU A 321 -13.66 -2.67 15.75
N ALA A 322 -14.13 -1.42 15.82
CA ALA A 322 -14.22 -0.70 17.09
C ALA A 322 -15.29 -1.30 18.02
N GLN A 323 -16.50 -1.56 17.51
CA GLN A 323 -17.65 -1.98 18.33
C GLN A 323 -17.56 -3.44 18.79
N LEU A 324 -17.00 -4.33 17.96
CA LEU A 324 -16.98 -5.77 18.24
C LEU A 324 -15.67 -6.26 18.82
N GLU A 325 -14.55 -5.62 18.48
CA GLU A 325 -13.22 -6.06 18.90
C GLU A 325 -12.52 -5.04 19.81
N GLY A 326 -13.10 -3.84 20.00
CA GLY A 326 -12.52 -2.80 20.84
C GLY A 326 -11.30 -2.11 20.24
N LEU A 327 -11.10 -2.23 18.92
CA LEU A 327 -9.93 -1.69 18.22
C LEU A 327 -10.34 -0.50 17.35
N GLU A 328 -10.14 0.72 17.84
CA GLU A 328 -10.45 1.93 17.08
C GLU A 328 -9.35 2.24 16.05
N ARG A 329 -9.71 2.33 14.77
CA ARG A 329 -8.77 2.49 13.64
C ARG A 329 -9.32 3.42 12.56
N GLY A 330 -8.43 3.90 11.69
CA GLY A 330 -8.82 4.69 10.51
C GLY A 330 -9.31 3.82 9.35
N PRO A 331 -10.21 4.34 8.48
CA PRO A 331 -10.81 3.58 7.39
C PRO A 331 -9.82 3.18 6.29
N ALA A 332 -8.79 4.00 6.04
CA ALA A 332 -7.76 3.66 5.07
C ALA A 332 -6.97 2.41 5.49
N GLY A 333 -6.83 2.18 6.80
CA GLY A 333 -6.21 0.99 7.37
C GLY A 333 -7.08 -0.27 7.38
N ASN A 334 -8.36 -0.20 6.98
CA ASN A 334 -9.31 -1.31 7.10
C ASN A 334 -9.86 -1.79 5.76
N VAL A 335 -9.26 -1.37 4.64
CA VAL A 335 -9.69 -1.79 3.30
C VAL A 335 -9.55 -3.31 3.13
N SER A 336 -8.40 -3.86 3.55
CA SER A 336 -8.16 -5.30 3.54
C SER A 336 -9.06 -6.06 4.51
N LEU A 337 -9.41 -5.48 5.67
CA LEU A 337 -10.36 -6.08 6.61
C LEU A 337 -11.77 -6.15 6.02
N ALA A 338 -12.21 -5.10 5.34
CA ALA A 338 -13.51 -5.09 4.67
C ALA A 338 -13.61 -6.15 3.58
N ALA A 339 -12.58 -6.28 2.74
CA ALA A 339 -12.49 -7.36 1.78
C ALA A 339 -12.46 -8.74 2.46
N ALA A 340 -11.66 -8.89 3.52
CA ALA A 340 -11.52 -10.13 4.27
C ALA A 340 -12.83 -10.64 4.88
N MET A 341 -13.69 -9.76 5.39
CA MET A 341 -14.99 -10.14 5.92
C MET A 341 -15.86 -10.82 4.85
N SER A 342 -15.74 -10.38 3.61
CA SER A 342 -16.42 -11.01 2.47
C SER A 342 -15.76 -12.33 2.07
N LEU A 343 -14.44 -12.30 1.86
CA LEU A 343 -13.63 -13.43 1.38
C LEU A 343 -13.61 -14.62 2.36
N ALA A 344 -13.69 -14.36 3.67
CA ALA A 344 -13.76 -15.42 4.67
C ALA A 344 -14.96 -16.34 4.45
N ARG A 345 -16.06 -15.84 3.87
CA ARG A 345 -17.27 -16.63 3.58
C ARG A 345 -17.10 -17.61 2.42
N GLU A 346 -16.03 -17.48 1.64
CA GLU A 346 -15.68 -18.41 0.55
C GLU A 346 -14.84 -19.60 1.06
N LEU A 347 -14.14 -19.41 2.18
CA LEU A 347 -13.21 -20.37 2.78
C LEU A 347 -13.88 -21.25 3.84
N ASP A 348 -13.35 -22.44 4.04
CA ASP A 348 -13.82 -23.39 5.06
C ASP A 348 -13.52 -22.87 6.47
N GLU A 349 -14.33 -23.27 7.45
CA GLU A 349 -14.29 -22.72 8.82
C GLU A 349 -12.94 -22.90 9.54
N ASP A 350 -12.17 -23.93 9.18
CA ASP A 350 -10.85 -24.25 9.75
C ASP A 350 -9.70 -23.50 9.07
N GLN A 351 -9.92 -22.92 7.89
CA GLN A 351 -8.93 -22.13 7.18
C GLN A 351 -8.65 -20.80 7.88
N VAL A 352 -7.45 -20.27 7.61
CA VAL A 352 -6.90 -19.06 8.22
C VAL A 352 -6.74 -17.97 7.17
N LEU A 353 -7.50 -16.89 7.34
CA LEU A 353 -7.37 -15.66 6.57
C LEU A 353 -6.70 -14.61 7.46
N VAL A 354 -5.59 -14.04 6.98
CA VAL A 354 -4.89 -12.94 7.67
C VAL A 354 -5.12 -11.62 6.97
N VAL A 355 -5.48 -10.62 7.75
CA VAL A 355 -5.53 -9.21 7.36
C VAL A 355 -4.25 -8.54 7.83
N GLN A 356 -3.52 -7.94 6.90
CA GLN A 356 -2.22 -7.37 7.20
C GLN A 356 -2.29 -5.92 7.73
N GLU A 357 -3.42 -5.22 7.61
CA GLU A 357 -3.48 -3.79 7.85
C GLU A 357 -4.30 -3.44 9.10
N THR A 358 -3.78 -2.51 9.92
CA THR A 358 -4.52 -1.34 10.42
C THR A 358 -3.55 -0.19 10.74
N GLU A 359 -4.09 0.99 11.08
CA GLU A 359 -3.36 2.23 11.34
C GLU A 359 -3.93 3.00 12.54
N TYR A 360 -3.16 3.92 13.10
CA TYR A 360 -3.63 4.85 14.12
C TYR A 360 -4.86 5.65 13.64
N THR A 361 -5.73 5.95 14.58
CA THR A 361 -6.88 6.85 14.40
C THR A 361 -6.61 8.21 15.06
N GLY A 362 -7.49 9.17 14.79
CA GLY A 362 -7.45 10.54 15.29
C GLY A 362 -8.68 11.31 14.81
N ALA A 363 -8.88 12.54 15.28
CA ALA A 363 -10.08 13.31 14.98
C ALA A 363 -10.28 13.46 13.46
N GLY A 364 -9.21 13.78 12.72
CA GLY A 364 -9.27 13.87 11.27
C GLY A 364 -9.27 12.54 10.53
N LYS A 365 -9.02 11.40 11.19
CA LYS A 365 -9.05 10.05 10.56
C LYS A 365 -10.31 9.24 10.91
N HIS A 366 -11.08 9.70 11.88
CA HIS A 366 -12.27 9.02 12.35
C HIS A 366 -13.34 8.91 11.25
N VAL A 367 -14.08 7.79 11.23
CA VAL A 367 -15.17 7.51 10.28
C VAL A 367 -16.15 8.69 10.18
N ASN A 368 -16.63 9.19 11.32
CA ASN A 368 -17.53 10.35 11.37
C ASN A 368 -16.95 11.63 10.76
N ALA A 369 -15.64 11.88 10.88
CA ALA A 369 -15.02 13.04 10.27
C ALA A 369 -14.99 12.90 8.74
N GLN A 370 -14.69 11.70 8.23
CA GLN A 370 -14.69 11.42 6.79
C GLN A 370 -16.09 11.50 6.20
N LEU A 371 -17.10 10.90 6.85
CA LEU A 371 -18.50 10.96 6.39
C LEU A 371 -19.05 12.40 6.45
N SER A 372 -18.71 13.16 7.49
CA SER A 372 -19.10 14.57 7.57
C SER A 372 -18.46 15.41 6.47
N PHE A 373 -17.19 15.14 6.15
CA PHE A 373 -16.48 15.78 5.05
C PHE A 373 -17.09 15.42 3.69
N ALA A 374 -17.45 14.17 3.47
CA ALA A 374 -18.13 13.71 2.27
C ALA A 374 -19.47 14.46 2.05
N ARG A 375 -20.33 14.56 3.09
CA ARG A 375 -21.59 15.33 3.00
C ARG A 375 -21.36 16.79 2.63
N LYS A 376 -20.34 17.43 3.24
CA LYS A 376 -19.98 18.82 2.93
C LYS A 376 -19.53 19.02 1.48
N ASN A 377 -18.98 17.98 0.85
CA ASN A 377 -18.59 17.99 -0.55
C ASN A 377 -19.70 17.47 -1.49
N GLY A 378 -20.95 17.38 -1.02
CA GLY A 378 -22.11 17.03 -1.83
C GLY A 378 -22.26 15.53 -2.09
N ILE A 379 -21.57 14.69 -1.32
CA ILE A 379 -21.73 13.23 -1.41
C ILE A 379 -22.93 12.82 -0.54
N GLU A 380 -23.88 12.12 -1.15
CA GLU A 380 -25.03 11.57 -0.46
C GLU A 380 -24.63 10.38 0.42
N ILE A 381 -25.13 10.33 1.65
CA ILE A 381 -24.84 9.22 2.57
C ILE A 381 -26.14 8.60 3.03
N SER A 382 -26.27 7.30 2.80
CA SER A 382 -27.43 6.51 3.15
C SER A 382 -27.02 5.13 3.70
N VAL A 383 -28.01 4.37 4.14
CA VAL A 383 -27.87 2.97 4.54
C VAL A 383 -28.67 2.13 3.55
N GLY A 384 -28.11 1.02 3.07
CA GLY A 384 -28.73 0.19 2.03
C GLY A 384 -27.75 -0.80 1.40
N ASN A 385 -27.90 -1.07 0.10
CA ASN A 385 -26.98 -1.92 -0.65
C ASN A 385 -25.74 -1.13 -1.12
N PRO A 386 -24.53 -1.45 -0.62
CA PRO A 386 -23.31 -0.73 -0.99
C PRO A 386 -23.00 -0.80 -2.49
N ALA A 387 -23.45 -1.84 -3.20
CA ALA A 387 -23.22 -2.01 -4.64
C ALA A 387 -23.84 -0.89 -5.49
N ASP A 388 -24.83 -0.17 -4.97
CA ASP A 388 -25.47 0.98 -5.63
C ASP A 388 -24.71 2.30 -5.39
N SER A 389 -23.61 2.27 -4.63
CA SER A 389 -22.77 3.44 -4.39
C SER A 389 -22.09 3.91 -5.68
N VAL A 390 -22.04 5.23 -5.87
CA VAL A 390 -21.34 5.83 -7.01
C VAL A 390 -20.16 6.66 -6.50
N PRO A 391 -18.91 6.31 -6.84
CA PRO A 391 -17.74 7.07 -6.41
C PRO A 391 -17.86 8.57 -6.63
N GLY A 392 -17.61 9.34 -5.57
CA GLY A 392 -17.69 10.80 -5.56
C GLY A 392 -19.10 11.40 -5.64
N LYS A 393 -20.15 10.58 -5.58
CA LYS A 393 -21.56 11.03 -5.55
C LYS A 393 -22.34 10.46 -4.38
N SER A 394 -22.17 9.19 -4.05
CA SER A 394 -22.85 8.54 -2.93
C SER A 394 -21.95 7.55 -2.18
N ILE A 395 -22.21 7.42 -0.88
CA ILE A 395 -21.63 6.40 0.00
C ILE A 395 -22.80 5.70 0.69
N ILE A 396 -23.03 4.43 0.36
CA ILE A 396 -24.09 3.63 0.95
C ILE A 396 -23.47 2.69 1.97
N LEU A 397 -23.77 2.91 3.26
CA LEU A 397 -23.36 2.01 4.33
C LEU A 397 -24.21 0.72 4.25
N PRO A 398 -23.63 -0.48 4.35
CA PRO A 398 -24.38 -1.72 4.36
C PRO A 398 -25.46 -1.74 5.46
N GLU A 399 -26.71 -2.01 5.09
CA GLU A 399 -27.79 -2.21 6.08
C GLU A 399 -27.69 -3.53 6.84
N HIS A 400 -26.94 -4.50 6.28
CA HIS A 400 -26.72 -5.82 6.85
C HIS A 400 -25.29 -6.28 6.54
N PRO A 401 -24.59 -6.96 7.48
CA PRO A 401 -23.20 -7.41 7.28
C PRO A 401 -23.02 -8.33 6.07
N GLY A 402 -24.06 -9.08 5.69
CA GLY A 402 -24.04 -9.96 4.52
C GLY A 402 -23.91 -9.23 3.18
N LEU A 403 -24.14 -7.90 3.16
CA LEU A 403 -23.99 -7.05 1.97
C LEU A 403 -22.56 -6.55 1.76
N VAL A 404 -21.63 -6.82 2.70
CA VAL A 404 -20.20 -6.59 2.47
C VAL A 404 -19.70 -7.61 1.45
N GLN A 405 -19.46 -7.15 0.22
CA GLN A 405 -19.15 -7.96 -0.94
C GLN A 405 -17.91 -7.44 -1.66
N ALA A 406 -16.81 -8.17 -1.54
CA ALA A 406 -15.64 -7.93 -2.39
C ALA A 406 -15.98 -8.27 -3.85
N VAL A 407 -15.55 -7.41 -4.77
CA VAL A 407 -15.76 -7.54 -6.22
C VAL A 407 -14.41 -7.80 -6.88
N ASP A 408 -14.30 -8.87 -7.67
CA ASP A 408 -13.07 -9.18 -8.40
C ASP A 408 -12.78 -8.16 -9.50
N LEU A 409 -11.52 -7.74 -9.57
CA LEU A 409 -10.94 -7.14 -10.77
C LEU A 409 -10.44 -8.26 -11.69
N ASP A 410 -10.65 -8.08 -12.99
CA ASP A 410 -10.15 -9.02 -13.98
C ASP A 410 -8.62 -8.96 -14.05
N MET A 411 -7.99 -10.05 -13.61
CA MET A 411 -6.54 -10.21 -13.59
C MET A 411 -5.93 -10.24 -14.99
N ASP A 412 -6.65 -10.77 -15.98
CA ASP A 412 -6.19 -10.81 -17.36
C ASP A 412 -6.23 -9.43 -18.00
N ASP A 413 -7.24 -8.60 -17.69
CA ASP A 413 -7.25 -7.20 -18.11
C ASP A 413 -6.06 -6.42 -17.53
N LEU A 414 -5.71 -6.65 -16.25
CA LEU A 414 -4.55 -6.03 -15.62
C LEU A 414 -3.24 -6.47 -16.28
N ARG A 415 -3.07 -7.78 -16.53
CA ARG A 415 -1.91 -8.34 -17.25
C ARG A 415 -1.80 -7.77 -18.66
N ARG A 416 -2.88 -7.79 -19.43
CA ARG A 416 -2.93 -7.22 -20.79
C ARG A 416 -2.58 -5.73 -20.76
N SER A 417 -3.10 -4.96 -19.81
CA SER A 417 -2.76 -3.53 -19.66
C SER A 417 -1.26 -3.34 -19.38
N TYR A 418 -0.69 -4.16 -18.51
CA TYR A 418 0.75 -4.15 -18.22
C TYR A 418 1.58 -4.47 -19.47
N LEU A 419 1.22 -5.54 -20.19
CA LEU A 419 1.94 -5.98 -21.38
C LEU A 419 1.90 -4.94 -22.49
N LYS A 420 0.75 -4.30 -22.73
CA LYS A 420 0.65 -3.18 -23.70
C LYS A 420 1.64 -2.07 -23.38
N ARG A 421 1.66 -1.61 -22.12
CA ARG A 421 2.56 -0.54 -21.69
C ARG A 421 4.03 -0.95 -21.77
N ALA A 422 4.36 -2.18 -21.41
CA ALA A 422 5.71 -2.71 -21.54
C ALA A 422 6.18 -2.70 -22.99
N LEU A 423 5.38 -3.25 -23.90
CA LEU A 423 5.71 -3.33 -25.33
C LEU A 423 5.75 -1.96 -26.02
N GLU A 424 4.92 -1.00 -25.59
CA GLU A 424 5.00 0.39 -26.08
C GLU A 424 6.39 1.01 -25.89
N THR A 425 7.11 0.62 -24.83
CA THR A 425 8.48 1.12 -24.58
C THR A 425 9.51 0.61 -25.59
N LEU A 426 9.24 -0.51 -26.26
CA LEU A 426 10.10 -1.07 -27.31
C LEU A 426 10.02 -0.30 -28.64
N LYS A 427 9.05 0.61 -28.80
CA LYS A 427 8.87 1.43 -30.02
C LYS A 427 8.88 0.61 -31.32
N GLY A 428 8.26 -0.57 -31.29
CA GLY A 428 8.15 -1.47 -32.44
C GLY A 428 9.27 -2.50 -32.58
N ALA A 429 10.30 -2.49 -31.71
CA ALA A 429 11.24 -3.59 -31.62
C ALA A 429 10.56 -4.85 -31.07
N LYS A 430 11.02 -6.04 -31.50
CA LYS A 430 10.53 -7.31 -30.97
C LYS A 430 11.20 -7.61 -29.62
N PRO A 431 10.47 -8.12 -28.62
CA PRO A 431 11.07 -8.57 -27.35
C PRO A 431 12.01 -9.75 -27.58
N LEU A 432 13.11 -9.80 -26.82
CA LEU A 432 14.05 -10.91 -26.77
C LEU A 432 13.51 -12.06 -25.89
N PRO A 433 14.09 -13.27 -25.96
CA PRO A 433 13.69 -14.39 -25.10
C PRO A 433 13.74 -14.05 -23.60
N GLU A 434 14.76 -13.31 -23.16
CA GLU A 434 14.82 -12.86 -21.75
C GLU A 434 13.71 -11.86 -21.40
N ASP A 435 13.26 -11.03 -22.35
CA ASP A 435 12.14 -10.10 -22.15
C ASP A 435 10.83 -10.86 -21.97
N ILE A 436 10.62 -11.91 -22.78
CA ILE A 436 9.45 -12.80 -22.66
C ILE A 436 9.44 -13.48 -21.29
N SER A 437 10.57 -14.03 -20.86
CA SER A 437 10.69 -14.67 -19.54
C SER A 437 10.43 -13.68 -18.40
N PHE A 438 10.95 -12.46 -18.52
CA PHE A 438 10.73 -11.40 -17.54
C PHE A 438 9.25 -11.00 -17.46
N LEU A 439 8.60 -10.74 -18.59
CA LEU A 439 7.18 -10.38 -18.64
C LEU A 439 6.29 -11.49 -18.08
N ALA A 440 6.61 -12.75 -18.39
CA ALA A 440 5.90 -13.91 -17.86
C ALA A 440 5.98 -13.95 -16.32
N GLU A 441 7.18 -13.75 -15.77
CA GLU A 441 7.38 -13.74 -14.33
C GLU A 441 6.64 -12.58 -13.65
N ASP A 442 6.72 -11.38 -14.22
CA ASP A 442 6.14 -10.17 -13.63
C ASP A 442 4.61 -10.12 -13.74
N CYS A 443 4.03 -10.78 -14.74
CA CYS A 443 2.60 -10.99 -14.87
C CYS A 443 2.10 -12.27 -14.17
N ARG A 444 3.03 -13.09 -13.64
CA ARG A 444 2.77 -14.40 -13.02
C ARG A 444 1.97 -15.33 -13.97
N VAL A 445 2.45 -15.43 -15.20
CA VAL A 445 1.91 -16.28 -16.29
C VAL A 445 3.05 -17.08 -16.94
N THR A 446 2.74 -17.92 -17.92
CA THR A 446 3.77 -18.66 -18.66
C THR A 446 4.32 -17.84 -19.83
N PRO A 447 5.56 -18.13 -20.31
CA PRO A 447 6.10 -17.52 -21.52
C PRO A 447 5.17 -17.66 -22.75
N GLU A 448 4.46 -18.78 -22.89
CA GLU A 448 3.54 -19.03 -24.00
C GLU A 448 2.35 -18.06 -23.99
N TYR A 449 1.87 -17.65 -22.81
CA TYR A 449 0.84 -16.61 -22.69
C TYR A 449 1.34 -15.29 -23.27
N ILE A 450 2.58 -14.91 -22.97
CA ILE A 450 3.20 -13.68 -23.48
C ILE A 450 3.34 -13.74 -24.99
N GLU A 451 3.81 -14.87 -25.52
CA GLU A 451 3.94 -15.08 -26.97
C GLU A 451 2.59 -15.05 -27.70
N SER A 452 1.54 -15.61 -27.09
CA SER A 452 0.16 -15.52 -27.59
C SER A 452 -0.28 -14.06 -27.66
N PHE A 453 -0.10 -13.31 -26.57
CA PHE A 453 -0.49 -11.91 -26.48
C PHE A 453 0.22 -11.03 -27.52
N ILE A 454 1.50 -11.27 -27.80
CA ILE A 454 2.26 -10.49 -28.80
C ILE A 454 1.77 -10.77 -30.25
N LYS A 455 1.13 -11.92 -30.50
CA LYS A 455 0.62 -12.30 -31.82
C LYS A 455 -0.80 -11.76 -32.11
N GLU A 456 -1.57 -11.45 -31.06
CA GLU A 456 -2.88 -10.79 -31.12
C GLU A 456 -2.74 -9.31 -31.50
#